data_AF-A0A9E0RRC1-F1
#
_entry.id   AF-A0A9E0RRC1-F1
#
_cell.length_a   1.000
_cell.length_b   1.000
_cell.length_c   1.000
_cell.angle_alpha   90.00
_cell.angle_beta   90.00
_cell.angle_gamma   90.00
#
_symmetry.space_group_name_H-M   'P 1'
#
loop_
_entity.id
_entity.type
_entity.pdbx_description
1 polymer ?
#
loop_
_entity_poly.entity_id
_entity_poly.type
_entity_poly.pdbx_seq_one_letter_code
_entity_poly.pdbx_strand_id
1 'polypeptide(L)' 'MSYECFELEVANGIAHIRLNRPEKANSMIPSFWTELPAKVNTLSREASARVLVI' A
#
# COMPACT_ATOMS: atom_id res chain seq x y z
N MET A 1 -8.20 7.29 -4.49
CA MET A 1 -8.44 6.95 -3.08
C MET A 1 -7.14 7.14 -2.35
N SER A 2 -7.09 7.99 -1.33
CA SER A 2 -5.93 8.12 -0.45
C SER A 2 -6.04 7.08 0.65
N TYR A 3 -4.98 6.34 0.94
CA TYR A 3 -4.90 5.50 2.13
C TYR A 3 -4.44 6.36 3.31
N GLU A 4 -4.87 6.03 4.52
CA GLU A 4 -4.58 6.86 5.68
C GLU A 4 -3.11 6.76 6.12
N CYS A 5 -2.49 5.59 5.88
CA CYS A 5 -1.17 5.26 6.41
C CYS A 5 -0.08 5.05 5.36
N PHE A 6 -0.43 5.06 4.08
CA PHE A 6 0.54 4.89 3.00
C PHE A 6 0.11 5.52 1.68
N GLU A 7 1.05 5.64 0.76
CA GLU A 7 0.81 5.89 -0.65
C GLU A 7 1.13 4.63 -1.44
N LEU A 8 0.42 4.40 -2.55
CA LEU A 8 0.68 3.28 -3.45
C LEU A 8 0.87 3.83 -4.87
N GLU A 9 2.03 3.56 -5.44
CA GLU A 9 2.36 3.82 -6.84
C GLU A 9 2.53 2.48 -7.57
N VAL A 10 2.01 2.35 -8.79
CA VAL A 10 2.25 1.18 -9.63
C VAL A 10 2.87 1.65 -10.94
N ALA A 11 4.12 1.27 -11.18
CA ALA A 11 4.87 1.65 -12.38
C ALA A 11 5.74 0.48 -12.85
N ASN A 12 5.79 0.22 -14.16
CA ASN A 12 6.60 -0.83 -14.77
C ASN A 12 6.38 -2.24 -14.17
N GLY A 13 5.15 -2.52 -13.72
CA GLY A 13 4.81 -3.79 -13.04
C GLY A 13 5.36 -3.90 -11.61
N ILE A 14 5.77 -2.79 -11.00
CA ILE A 14 6.23 -2.71 -9.62
C ILE A 14 5.21 -1.89 -8.84
N ALA A 15 4.63 -2.49 -7.79
CA ALA A 15 3.84 -1.79 -6.80
C ALA A 15 4.77 -1.30 -5.68
N HIS A 16 4.77 0.00 -5.41
CA HIS A 16 5.57 0.63 -4.38
C HIS A 16 4.65 1.27 -3.35
N ILE A 17 4.71 0.76 -2.12
CA ILE A 17 4.02 1.30 -0.97
C ILE A 17 5.00 2.17 -0.19
N ARG A 18 4.61 3.39 0.14
CA ARG A 18 5.40 4.29 1.00
C ARG A 18 4.58 4.67 2.21
N LEU A 19 5.07 4.34 3.41
CA LEU A 19 4.45 4.81 4.65
C LEU A 19 4.55 6.33 4.72
N ASN A 20 3.43 7.00 4.98
CA ASN A 20 3.30 8.45 4.80
C ASN A 20 2.91 9.18 6.10
N ARG A 21 3.24 8.61 7.26
CA ARG A 21 2.95 9.19 8.59
C ARG A 21 4.22 9.49 9.37
N PRO A 22 5.12 10.34 8.85
CA PRO A 22 6.42 10.62 9.46
C PRO A 22 6.29 11.19 10.88
N GLU A 23 5.26 12.01 11.13
CA GLU A 23 4.98 12.63 12.43
C GLU A 23 4.53 11.63 13.50
N LYS A 24 4.15 10.42 13.11
CA LYS A 24 3.79 9.30 13.98
C LYS A 24 4.75 8.11 13.85
N ALA A 25 5.95 8.33 13.34
CA ALA A 25 6.94 7.27 13.10
C ALA A 25 6.36 6.09 12.30
N ASN A 26 5.52 6.38 11.30
CA ASN A 26 4.82 5.40 10.47
C ASN A 26 3.95 4.40 11.26
N SER A 27 3.29 4.88 12.32
CA SER A 27 2.37 4.06 13.12
C SER A 27 1.27 3.41 12.28
N MET A 28 1.14 2.09 12.40
CA MET A 28 0.13 1.27 11.72
C MET A 28 -1.15 1.15 12.58
N ILE A 29 -2.04 2.14 12.46
CA ILE A 29 -3.34 2.17 13.17
C ILE A 29 -4.35 1.19 12.53
N PRO A 30 -5.54 0.95 13.11
CA PRO A 30 -6.49 -0.05 12.60
C PRO A 30 -6.86 0.05 11.12
N SER A 31 -6.94 1.25 10.54
CA SER A 31 -7.22 1.43 9.11
C SER A 31 -6.16 0.80 8.22
N PHE A 32 -4.87 0.90 8.56
CA PHE A 32 -3.77 0.26 7.83
C PHE A 32 -4.00 -1.25 7.67
N TRP A 33 -4.41 -1.92 8.74
CA TRP A 33 -4.62 -3.38 8.75
C TRP A 33 -5.86 -3.82 7.95
N THR A 34 -6.74 -2.88 7.61
CA THR A 34 -7.89 -3.13 6.73
C THR A 34 -7.56 -2.77 5.29
N GLU A 35 -6.92 -1.63 5.08
CA GLU A 35 -6.62 -1.05 3.77
C GLU A 35 -5.51 -1.80 3.02
N LEU A 36 -4.41 -2.14 3.69
CA LEU A 36 -3.27 -2.80 3.06
C LEU A 36 -3.65 -4.17 2.50
N PRO A 37 -4.25 -5.10 3.27
CA PRO A 37 -4.58 -6.41 2.73
C PRO A 37 -5.63 -6.33 1.63
N ALA A 38 -6.62 -5.44 1.76
CA ALA A 38 -7.64 -5.24 0.73
C ALA A 38 -7.00 -4.84 -0.60
N LYS A 39 -6.10 -3.84 -0.59
CA LYS A 39 -5.46 -3.37 -1.82
C LYS A 39 -4.47 -4.39 -2.41
N VAL A 40 -3.65 -5.03 -1.58
CA VAL A 40 -2.70 -6.06 -2.03
C VAL A 40 -3.44 -7.24 -2.67
N ASN A 41 -4.56 -7.66 -2.09
CA ASN A 41 -5.41 -8.70 -2.67
C ASN A 41 -5.98 -8.29 -4.03
N THR A 42 -6.41 -7.04 -4.20
CA THR A 42 -6.84 -6.52 -5.49
C THR A 42 -5.70 -6.55 -6.52
N LEU A 43 -4.52 -6.04 -6.17
CA LEU A 43 -3.35 -6.06 -7.07
C LEU A 43 -2.98 -7.48 -7.52
N SER A 44 -3.04 -8.44 -6.59
CA SER A 44 -2.76 -9.84 -6.88
C SER A 44 -3.81 -10.46 -7.80
N ARG A 45 -5.11 -10.17 -7.59
CA ARG A 45 -6.21 -10.70 -8.42
C ARG A 45 -6.19 -10.14 -9.84
N GLU A 46 -5.85 -8.86 -9.97
CA GLU A 46 -5.78 -8.17 -11.27
C GLU A 46 -4.46 -8.45 -12.00
N ALA A 47 -3.47 -9.07 -11.34
CA ALA A 47 -2.11 -9.22 -11.83
C ALA A 47 -1.48 -7.86 -12.25
N SER A 48 -1.85 -6.79 -11.56
CA SER A 48 -1.47 -5.40 -11.88
C SER A 48 0.01 -5.09 -11.58
N ALA A 49 0.66 -5.90 -10.75
CA ALA A 49 2.09 -5.81 -10.45
C ALA A 49 2.71 -7.21 -10.27
N ARG A 50 4.00 -7.32 -10.57
CA ARG A 50 4.81 -8.54 -10.44
C ARG A 50 5.60 -8.56 -9.13
N VAL A 51 5.88 -7.39 -8.57
CA VAL A 51 6.66 -7.20 -7.35
C VAL A 51 5.98 -6.12 -6.50
N LEU A 52 6.04 -6.29 -5.19
CA LEU A 52 5.62 -5.31 -4.19
C LEU A 52 6.85 -4.89 -3.37
N VAL A 53 7.05 -3.58 -3.22
CA VAL A 53 8.05 -2.96 -2.34
C VAL A 53 7.29 -2.15 -1.28
N ILE A 54 7.75 -2.22 -0.03
CA ILE A 54 7.23 -1.48 1.12
C ILE A 54 8.40 -0.78 1.80
#